data_AF-A0A9Q3PIA2-F1
#
_entry.id   AF-A0A9Q3PIA2-F1
#
_cell.length_a   1.000
_cell.length_b   1.000
_cell.length_c   1.000
_cell.angle_alpha   90.00
_cell.angle_beta   90.00
_cell.angle_gamma   90.00
#
_symmetry.space_group_name_H-M   'P 1'
#
loop_
_entity.id
_entity.type
_entity.pdbx_description
1 polymer ?
#
loop_
_entity_poly.entity_id
_entity_poly.type
_entity_poly.pdbx_seq_one_letter_code
_entity_poly.pdbx_strand_id
1 'polypeptide(L)'
;MRQDHGRYDWPWWKSEIIAKWANNSWRFKMENDFESAIFNSEKDKPLTWFLKQKDRLSSIHPDMSDSMINMQILRKCGGELEHAIKCRCVEPCSTEDYINAMEDIITRKRIGKTWTRVPMDFKMVSKTSREDKRPETPVLRCHKCGSTSNLANTCTKKTKINEVKVIEGV
;
A
#
# COMPACT_ATOMS: atom_id res chain seq x y z
N MET A 1 -22.55 -43.02 0.29
CA MET A 1 -22.91 -41.81 -0.52
C MET A 1 -23.03 -42.17 -1.99
N ARG A 2 -21.97 -42.19 -2.82
CA ARG A 2 -22.10 -42.47 -4.28
C ARG A 2 -22.43 -43.94 -4.63
N GLN A 3 -22.21 -44.87 -3.70
CA GLN A 3 -22.54 -46.30 -3.87
C GLN A 3 -23.97 -46.67 -3.41
N ASP A 4 -24.58 -45.85 -2.53
CA ASP A 4 -25.92 -46.11 -1.96
C ASP A 4 -27.03 -45.35 -2.70
N HIS A 5 -26.68 -44.22 -3.30
CA HIS A 5 -27.57 -43.40 -4.12
C HIS A 5 -27.10 -43.54 -5.57
N GLY A 6 -27.91 -44.19 -6.42
CA GLY A 6 -27.62 -44.46 -7.84
C GLY A 6 -27.37 -43.21 -8.70
N ARG A 7 -27.57 -43.29 -10.02
CA ARG A 7 -27.30 -42.20 -11.00
C ARG A 7 -28.23 -40.97 -10.80
N TYR A 8 -28.11 -40.28 -9.69
CA TYR A 8 -28.70 -38.96 -9.49
C TYR A 8 -27.89 -37.92 -10.26
N ASP A 9 -28.60 -36.92 -10.78
CA ASP A 9 -28.04 -35.81 -11.51
C ASP A 9 -27.29 -34.84 -10.58
N TRP A 10 -26.44 -33.99 -11.17
CA TRP A 10 -25.62 -33.05 -10.40
C TRP A 10 -26.43 -32.06 -9.53
N PRO A 11 -27.59 -31.52 -9.98
CA PRO A 11 -28.43 -30.66 -9.15
C PRO A 11 -28.87 -31.32 -7.84
N TRP A 12 -29.27 -32.60 -7.89
CA TRP A 12 -29.64 -33.34 -6.68
C TRP A 12 -28.45 -33.50 -5.73
N TRP A 13 -27.29 -33.93 -6.24
CA TRP A 13 -26.07 -34.04 -5.43
C TRP A 13 -25.65 -32.71 -4.81
N LYS A 14 -25.78 -31.61 -5.56
CA LYS A 14 -25.50 -30.26 -5.07
C LYS A 14 -26.42 -29.91 -3.91
N SER A 15 -27.73 -30.15 -4.03
CA SER A 15 -28.70 -29.93 -2.96
C SER A 15 -28.37 -30.74 -1.71
N GLU A 16 -28.00 -32.01 -1.87
CA GLU A 16 -27.72 -32.89 -0.74
C GLU A 16 -26.41 -32.52 -0.02
N ILE A 17 -25.40 -32.10 -0.77
CA ILE A 17 -24.16 -31.56 -0.22
C ILE A 17 -24.44 -30.27 0.56
N ILE A 18 -25.24 -29.36 0.00
CA ILE A 18 -25.65 -28.12 0.67
C ILE A 18 -26.43 -28.44 1.95
N ALA A 19 -27.40 -29.35 1.90
CA ALA A 19 -28.20 -29.74 3.06
C ALA A 19 -27.33 -30.30 4.20
N LYS A 20 -26.33 -31.12 3.86
CA LYS A 20 -25.45 -31.74 4.86
C LYS A 20 -24.36 -30.82 5.40
N TRP A 21 -23.78 -29.95 4.57
CA TRP A 21 -22.57 -29.20 4.89
C TRP A 21 -22.76 -27.68 5.01
N ALA A 22 -23.77 -27.11 4.34
CA ALA A 22 -24.07 -25.68 4.40
C ALA A 22 -25.11 -25.37 5.51
N ASN A 23 -24.90 -25.95 6.68
CA ASN A 23 -25.71 -25.66 7.86
C ASN A 23 -25.46 -24.23 8.38
N ASN A 24 -26.34 -23.74 9.25
CA ASN A 24 -26.26 -22.38 9.78
C ASN A 24 -24.91 -22.08 10.47
N SER A 25 -24.29 -23.08 11.12
CA SER A 25 -22.98 -22.93 11.75
C SER A 25 -21.86 -22.69 10.72
N TRP A 26 -21.90 -23.37 9.57
CA TRP A 26 -20.95 -23.12 8.49
C TRP A 26 -21.14 -21.72 7.88
N ARG A 27 -22.40 -21.30 7.66
CA ARG A 27 -22.69 -19.94 7.15
C ARG A 27 -22.18 -18.87 8.10
N PHE A 28 -22.48 -19.00 9.38
CA PHE A 28 -22.00 -18.09 10.42
C PHE A 28 -20.47 -18.03 10.48
N LYS A 29 -19.80 -19.18 10.35
CA LYS A 29 -18.34 -19.24 10.27
C LYS A 29 -17.81 -18.48 9.05
N MET A 30 -18.38 -18.71 7.86
CA MET A 30 -17.94 -18.02 6.64
C MET A 30 -18.18 -16.51 6.70
N GLU A 31 -19.28 -16.08 7.29
CA GLU A 31 -19.60 -14.67 7.48
C GLU A 31 -18.62 -14.01 8.46
N ASN A 32 -18.35 -14.63 9.60
CA ASN A 32 -17.34 -14.14 10.55
C ASN A 32 -15.91 -14.13 9.95
N ASP A 33 -15.58 -15.15 9.16
CA ASP A 33 -14.32 -15.24 8.42
C ASP A 33 -14.17 -14.12 7.38
N PHE A 34 -15.26 -13.68 6.75
CA PHE A 34 -15.27 -12.53 5.85
C PHE A 34 -15.26 -11.21 6.63
N GLU A 35 -16.00 -11.14 7.73
CA GLU A 35 -16.13 -9.92 8.52
C GLU A 35 -14.79 -9.50 9.14
N SER A 36 -14.04 -10.47 9.66
CA SER A 36 -12.70 -10.31 10.22
C SER A 36 -11.59 -10.17 9.17
N ALA A 37 -11.85 -10.48 7.90
CA ALA A 37 -10.88 -10.38 6.82
C ALA A 37 -10.70 -8.92 6.38
N ILE A 38 -9.80 -8.22 7.06
CA ILE A 38 -9.32 -6.90 6.63
C ILE A 38 -8.11 -7.11 5.73
N PHE A 39 -8.06 -6.41 4.60
CA PHE A 39 -6.93 -6.51 3.68
C PHE A 39 -5.66 -5.86 4.25
N ASN A 40 -4.53 -6.55 4.17
CA ASN A 40 -3.23 -6.01 4.55
C ASN A 40 -2.25 -6.05 3.36
N SER A 41 -1.83 -4.88 2.87
CA SER A 41 -0.98 -4.77 1.68
C SER A 41 0.44 -5.36 1.82
N GLU A 42 0.89 -5.62 3.05
CA GLU A 42 2.22 -6.21 3.32
C GLU A 42 2.18 -7.74 3.37
N LYS A 43 1.04 -8.30 3.78
CA LYS A 43 0.88 -9.74 4.01
C LYS A 43 0.10 -10.41 2.89
N ASP A 44 -0.90 -9.73 2.35
CA ASP A 44 -1.86 -10.28 1.42
C ASP A 44 -1.51 -9.93 -0.02
N LYS A 45 -1.62 -10.93 -0.91
CA LYS A 45 -1.56 -10.70 -2.36
C LYS A 45 -2.96 -10.36 -2.87
N PRO A 46 -3.15 -9.21 -3.56
CA PRO A 46 -4.48 -8.72 -3.96
C PRO A 46 -5.33 -9.76 -4.69
N LEU A 47 -4.81 -10.37 -5.78
CA LEU A 47 -5.51 -11.41 -6.53
C LEU A 47 -6.03 -12.54 -5.64
N THR A 48 -5.14 -13.16 -4.87
CA THR A 48 -5.52 -14.33 -4.05
C THR A 48 -6.48 -13.98 -2.93
N TRP A 49 -6.28 -12.82 -2.31
CA TRP A 49 -7.13 -12.38 -1.20
C TRP A 49 -8.51 -12.00 -1.71
N PHE A 50 -8.60 -11.27 -2.81
CA PHE A 50 -9.86 -10.82 -3.41
C PHE A 50 -10.70 -12.01 -3.86
N LEU A 51 -10.10 -12.96 -4.59
CA LEU A 51 -10.80 -14.17 -5.03
C LEU A 51 -11.29 -15.00 -3.85
N LYS A 52 -10.49 -15.14 -2.79
CA LYS A 52 -10.92 -15.84 -1.56
C LYS A 52 -12.15 -15.19 -0.91
N GLN A 53 -12.23 -13.85 -0.91
CA GLN A 53 -13.41 -13.16 -0.38
C GLN A 53 -14.61 -13.27 -1.32
N LYS A 54 -14.40 -13.25 -2.64
CA LYS A 54 -15.44 -13.48 -3.65
C LYS A 54 -16.06 -14.87 -3.49
N ASP A 55 -15.24 -15.90 -3.30
CA ASP A 55 -15.71 -17.27 -3.06
C ASP A 55 -16.54 -17.38 -1.78
N ARG A 56 -16.09 -16.74 -0.69
CA ARG A 56 -16.86 -16.71 0.57
C ARG A 56 -18.22 -16.05 0.38
N LEU A 57 -18.26 -14.86 -0.20
CA LEU A 57 -19.52 -14.12 -0.39
C LEU A 57 -20.47 -14.80 -1.37
N SER A 58 -19.97 -15.29 -2.51
CA SER A 58 -20.81 -16.02 -3.48
C SER A 58 -21.37 -17.33 -2.91
N SER A 59 -20.66 -17.94 -1.95
CA SER A 59 -21.14 -19.16 -1.29
C SER A 59 -22.21 -18.89 -0.21
N ILE A 60 -22.19 -17.72 0.44
CA ILE A 60 -23.19 -17.31 1.44
C ILE A 60 -24.40 -16.66 0.76
N HIS A 61 -24.16 -15.84 -0.27
CA HIS A 61 -25.15 -15.03 -0.97
C HIS A 61 -25.12 -15.31 -2.49
N PRO A 62 -25.66 -16.46 -2.94
CA PRO A 62 -25.63 -16.85 -4.35
C PRO A 62 -26.44 -15.92 -5.27
N ASP A 63 -27.42 -15.20 -4.72
CA ASP A 63 -28.29 -14.27 -5.47
C ASP A 63 -27.71 -12.86 -5.59
N MET A 64 -26.54 -12.59 -4.98
CA MET A 64 -25.90 -11.28 -5.02
C MET A 64 -25.17 -11.07 -6.34
N SER A 65 -25.32 -9.88 -6.93
CA SER A 65 -24.60 -9.55 -8.18
C SER A 65 -23.10 -9.44 -7.96
N ASP A 66 -22.32 -9.78 -8.99
CA ASP A 66 -20.84 -9.70 -8.94
C ASP A 66 -20.35 -8.28 -8.62
N SER A 67 -21.02 -7.24 -9.11
CA SER A 67 -20.70 -5.84 -8.76
C SER A 67 -20.89 -5.58 -7.26
N MET A 68 -22.00 -6.05 -6.68
CA MET A 68 -22.26 -5.89 -5.25
C MET A 68 -21.25 -6.68 -4.40
N ILE A 69 -20.90 -7.90 -4.81
CA ILE A 69 -19.84 -8.70 -4.16
C ILE A 69 -18.51 -7.92 -4.18
N ASN A 70 -18.09 -7.42 -5.35
CA ASN A 70 -16.85 -6.65 -5.48
C ASN A 70 -16.87 -5.42 -4.56
N MET A 71 -17.99 -4.70 -4.50
CA MET A 71 -18.14 -3.53 -3.63
C MET A 71 -18.07 -3.87 -2.13
N GLN A 72 -18.62 -5.00 -1.71
CA GLN A 72 -18.48 -5.47 -0.32
C GLN A 72 -17.03 -5.84 0.02
N ILE A 73 -16.30 -6.46 -0.90
CA ILE A 73 -14.88 -6.78 -0.73
C ILE A 73 -14.05 -5.50 -0.63
N LEU A 74 -14.35 -4.47 -1.44
CA LEU A 74 -13.63 -3.20 -1.38
C LEU A 74 -13.77 -2.49 -0.03
N ARG A 75 -14.92 -2.58 0.63
CA ARG A 75 -15.12 -2.03 1.98
C ARG A 75 -14.15 -2.62 3.00
N LYS A 76 -13.64 -3.84 2.76
CA LYS A 76 -12.64 -4.51 3.60
C LYS A 76 -11.20 -4.05 3.33
N CYS A 77 -10.97 -3.27 2.27
CA CYS A 77 -9.67 -2.64 1.97
C CYS A 77 -9.43 -1.36 2.79
N GLY A 78 -10.51 -0.66 3.14
CA GLY A 78 -10.49 0.52 4.01
C GLY A 78 -10.00 1.82 3.35
N GLY A 79 -10.59 2.93 3.80
CA GLY A 79 -10.09 4.31 3.64
C GLY A 79 -9.52 4.65 2.25
N GLU A 80 -8.23 5.02 2.24
CA GLU A 80 -7.54 5.52 1.05
C GLU A 80 -7.43 4.46 -0.07
N LEU A 81 -7.27 3.19 0.28
CA LEU A 81 -7.13 2.12 -0.71
C LEU A 81 -8.46 1.89 -1.42
N GLU A 82 -9.56 1.81 -0.66
CA GLU A 82 -10.91 1.72 -1.22
C GLU A 82 -11.21 2.88 -2.18
N HIS A 83 -10.93 4.12 -1.74
CA HIS A 83 -11.16 5.31 -2.56
C HIS A 83 -10.30 5.30 -3.83
N ALA A 84 -9.02 4.98 -3.71
CA ALA A 84 -8.09 4.93 -4.85
C ALA A 84 -8.46 3.88 -5.89
N ILE A 85 -9.01 2.74 -5.47
CA ILE A 85 -9.52 1.69 -6.37
C ILE A 85 -10.78 2.19 -7.07
N LYS A 86 -11.75 2.75 -6.34
CA LYS A 86 -12.98 3.31 -6.92
C LYS A 86 -12.71 4.37 -7.97
N CYS A 87 -11.73 5.25 -7.76
CA CYS A 87 -11.34 6.26 -8.75
C CYS A 87 -10.77 5.67 -10.06
N ARG A 88 -10.29 4.42 -10.05
CA ARG A 88 -9.78 3.73 -11.25
C ARG A 88 -10.82 2.84 -11.92
N CYS A 89 -11.83 2.43 -11.18
CA CYS A 89 -12.88 1.50 -11.60
C CYS A 89 -14.15 2.28 -11.93
N VAL A 90 -14.30 2.72 -13.19
CA VAL A 90 -15.55 3.35 -13.66
C VAL A 90 -16.53 2.25 -14.07
N GLU A 91 -17.78 2.31 -13.60
CA GLU A 91 -18.78 1.29 -13.94
C GLU A 91 -19.17 1.32 -15.43
N PRO A 92 -19.43 0.16 -16.06
CA PRO A 92 -19.35 -1.19 -15.51
C PRO A 92 -17.91 -1.69 -15.38
N CYS A 93 -17.56 -2.24 -14.21
CA CYS A 93 -16.21 -2.68 -13.87
C CYS A 93 -16.22 -4.17 -13.50
N SER A 94 -15.34 -4.98 -14.10
CA SER A 94 -15.26 -6.42 -13.83
C SER A 94 -14.49 -6.72 -12.54
N THR A 95 -14.62 -7.94 -12.00
CA THR A 95 -13.78 -8.39 -10.88
C THR A 95 -12.28 -8.28 -11.21
N GLU A 96 -11.89 -8.55 -12.45
CA GLU A 96 -10.49 -8.47 -12.89
C GLU A 96 -9.99 -7.02 -12.86
N ASP A 97 -10.82 -6.07 -13.28
CA ASP A 97 -10.47 -4.64 -13.26
C ASP A 97 -10.23 -4.15 -11.82
N TYR A 98 -11.06 -4.57 -10.86
CA TYR A 98 -10.85 -4.27 -9.43
C TYR A 98 -9.53 -4.83 -8.91
N ILE A 99 -9.21 -6.09 -9.27
CA ILE A 99 -7.96 -6.74 -8.86
C ILE A 99 -6.76 -6.03 -9.48
N ASN A 100 -6.80 -5.76 -10.79
CA ASN A 100 -5.74 -5.06 -11.51
C ASN A 100 -5.50 -3.65 -10.94
N ALA A 101 -6.56 -2.91 -10.63
CA ALA A 101 -6.45 -1.60 -9.99
C ALA A 101 -5.84 -1.68 -8.58
N MET A 102 -6.22 -2.69 -7.80
CA MET A 102 -5.68 -2.94 -6.47
C MET A 102 -4.19 -3.29 -6.52
N GLU A 103 -3.79 -4.18 -7.43
CA GLU A 103 -2.38 -4.52 -7.67
C GLU A 103 -1.56 -3.32 -8.12
N ASP A 104 -2.07 -2.52 -9.06
CA ASP A 104 -1.44 -1.28 -9.53
C ASP A 104 -1.18 -0.30 -8.37
N ILE A 105 -2.17 -0.07 -7.52
CA ILE A 105 -2.06 0.86 -6.39
C ILE A 105 -0.99 0.41 -5.40
N ILE A 106 -1.00 -0.86 -5.03
CA ILE A 106 -0.08 -1.41 -4.01
C ILE A 106 1.35 -1.45 -4.54
N THR A 107 1.53 -1.84 -5.80
CA THR A 107 2.85 -1.95 -6.44
C THR A 107 3.44 -0.57 -6.76
N ARG A 108 2.66 0.35 -7.32
CA ARG A 108 3.17 1.64 -7.82
C ARG A 108 3.08 2.79 -6.83
N LYS A 109 2.02 2.86 -6.00
CA LYS A 109 1.79 4.00 -5.10
C LYS A 109 2.18 3.74 -3.64
N ARG A 110 2.52 2.49 -3.26
CA ARG A 110 2.83 2.07 -1.86
C ARG A 110 1.75 2.46 -0.83
N ILE A 111 0.53 2.76 -1.27
CA ILE A 111 -0.60 3.08 -0.41
C ILE A 111 -0.98 1.81 0.37
N GLY A 112 -1.17 1.93 1.68
CA GLY A 112 -1.50 0.82 2.57
C GLY A 112 -0.31 0.06 3.18
N LYS A 113 0.95 0.44 2.87
CA LYS A 113 2.14 -0.09 3.56
C LYS A 113 2.35 0.68 4.85
N THR A 114 2.42 -0.03 5.97
CA THR A 114 2.88 0.54 7.23
C THR A 114 4.38 0.76 7.08
N TRP A 115 4.85 1.99 7.28
CA TRP A 115 6.28 2.23 7.41
C TRP A 115 6.75 1.53 8.68
N THR A 116 7.24 0.29 8.55
CA THR A 116 8.06 -0.32 9.58
C THR A 116 9.32 0.52 9.66
N ARG A 117 9.39 1.39 10.67
CA ARG A 117 10.68 1.92 11.11
C ARG A 117 11.47 0.69 11.52
N VAL A 118 12.34 0.21 10.65
CA VAL A 118 13.43 -0.67 11.06
C VAL A 118 14.08 0.01 12.26
N PRO A 119 14.11 -0.62 13.44
CA PRO A 119 14.97 -0.13 14.51
C PRO A 119 16.37 -0.10 13.91
N MET A 120 16.95 1.09 13.73
CA MET A 120 18.39 1.13 13.53
C MET A 120 18.98 0.63 14.83
N ASP A 121 19.43 -0.62 14.83
CA ASP A 121 20.28 -1.15 15.89
C ASP A 121 21.58 -0.33 15.89
N PHE A 122 21.55 0.81 16.59
CA PHE A 122 22.76 1.50 16.98
C PHE A 122 23.46 0.62 18.02
N LYS A 123 24.26 -0.33 17.54
CA LYS A 123 25.28 -0.97 18.37
C LYS A 123 26.20 0.14 18.88
N MET A 124 26.02 0.55 20.13
CA MET A 124 26.98 1.36 20.85
C MET A 124 28.28 0.54 20.97
N VAL A 125 29.19 0.75 20.03
CA VAL A 125 30.58 0.31 20.18
C VAL A 125 31.25 1.35 21.06
N SER A 126 31.47 0.99 22.33
CA SER A 126 32.30 1.73 23.28
C SER A 126 33.73 1.78 22.76
N LYS A 127 34.08 2.85 22.03
CA LYS A 127 35.48 3.13 21.68
C LYS A 127 36.10 3.95 22.79
N THR A 128 37.12 3.34 23.39
CA THR A 128 38.11 3.96 24.27
C THR A 128 38.67 5.26 23.66
N SER A 129 38.96 6.21 24.55
CA SER A 129 39.40 7.58 24.27
C SER A 129 40.42 7.67 23.13
N ARG A 130 40.06 8.35 22.05
CA ARG A 130 40.99 8.91 21.07
C ARG A 130 40.61 10.35 20.85
N GLU A 131 41.63 11.21 20.89
CA GLU A 131 41.54 12.68 20.86
C GLU A 131 40.57 13.20 19.79
N ASP A 132 39.75 14.16 20.21
CA ASP A 132 38.80 14.91 19.40
C ASP A 132 39.50 15.69 18.28
N LYS A 133 39.61 15.08 17.10
CA LYS A 133 39.72 15.86 15.85
C LYS A 133 38.32 16.11 15.31
N ARG A 134 37.64 17.10 15.89
CA ARG A 134 36.40 17.66 15.37
C ARG A 134 36.65 18.14 13.93
N PRO A 135 35.93 17.64 12.90
CA PRO A 135 35.99 18.26 11.59
C PRO A 135 35.42 19.67 11.72
N GLU A 136 36.22 20.68 11.37
CA GLU A 136 35.79 22.08 11.37
C GLU A 136 34.54 22.20 10.50
N THR A 137 33.43 22.63 11.11
CA THR A 137 32.21 22.95 10.39
C THR A 137 32.52 24.02 9.33
N PRO A 138 32.18 23.82 8.05
CA PRO A 138 32.44 24.82 7.03
C PRO A 138 31.67 26.09 7.40
N VAL A 139 32.41 27.15 7.67
CA VAL A 139 31.85 28.46 8.03
C VAL A 139 31.09 28.98 6.82
N LEU A 140 29.75 28.96 6.89
CA LEU A 140 28.91 29.53 5.84
C LEU A 140 29.21 31.02 5.70
N ARG A 141 29.55 31.43 4.47
CA ARG A 141 29.79 32.84 4.10
C ARG A 141 28.74 33.30 3.12
N CYS A 142 28.36 34.56 3.22
CA CYS A 142 27.51 35.22 2.23
C CYS A 142 28.17 35.19 0.85
N HIS A 143 27.54 34.58 -0.14
CA HIS A 143 28.06 34.54 -1.51
C HIS A 143 28.01 35.90 -2.23
N LYS A 144 27.31 36.92 -1.70
CA LYS A 144 27.28 38.29 -2.26
C LYS A 144 28.39 39.20 -1.75
N CYS A 145 28.80 39.05 -0.48
CA CYS A 145 29.75 39.97 0.16
C CYS A 145 30.87 39.30 0.96
N GLY A 146 30.89 37.97 1.03
CA GLY A 146 31.90 37.18 1.73
C GLY A 146 31.81 37.19 3.25
N SER A 147 30.88 37.94 3.86
CA SER A 147 30.77 38.03 5.33
C SER A 147 30.10 36.79 5.93
N THR A 148 30.48 36.42 7.15
CA THR A 148 29.87 35.36 7.96
C THR A 148 28.69 35.85 8.79
N SER A 149 28.50 37.18 8.87
CA SER A 149 27.47 37.82 9.69
C SER A 149 26.05 37.65 9.15
N ASN A 150 25.89 37.41 7.85
CA ASN A 150 24.60 37.35 7.17
C ASN A 150 24.64 36.34 6.03
N LEU A 151 23.47 35.88 5.61
CA LEU A 151 23.31 35.01 4.44
C LEU A 151 23.02 35.85 3.18
N ALA A 152 23.19 35.27 1.99
CA ALA A 152 23.06 36.00 0.72
C ALA A 152 21.64 36.56 0.46
N ASN A 153 20.63 35.96 1.07
CA ASN A 153 19.23 36.38 1.01
C ASN A 153 18.96 37.64 1.87
N THR A 154 19.70 37.85 2.95
CA THR A 154 19.55 39.02 3.85
C THR A 154 20.66 40.06 3.64
N CYS A 155 21.47 39.90 2.60
CA CYS A 155 22.60 40.78 2.34
C CYS A 155 22.15 42.11 1.71
N THR A 156 22.43 43.21 2.40
CA THR A 156 22.17 44.59 1.96
C THR A 156 23.26 45.19 1.08
N LYS A 157 24.39 44.48 0.88
CA LYS A 157 25.51 44.94 0.05
C LYS A 157 25.26 44.57 -1.42
N LYS A 158 25.40 45.56 -2.32
CA LYS A 158 25.28 45.37 -3.78
C LYS A 158 26.47 44.56 -4.31
N THR A 159 26.21 43.60 -5.18
CA THR A 159 27.22 42.77 -5.86
C THR A 159 28.10 43.65 -6.76
N LYS A 160 29.43 43.60 -6.61
CA LYS A 160 30.33 44.16 -7.62
C LYS A 160 30.42 43.17 -8.78
N ILE A 161 29.80 43.50 -9.91
CA ILE A 161 29.88 42.70 -11.14
C ILE A 161 31.02 43.28 -11.98
N ASN A 162 32.04 42.45 -12.22
CA ASN A 162 33.12 42.53 -13.22
C ASN A 162 34.06 43.76 -13.21
N GLU A 163 35.23 43.63 -12.56
CA GLU A 163 36.46 44.26 -13.07
C GLU A 163 37.11 43.30 -14.08
N VAL A 164 36.89 43.55 -15.37
CA VAL A 164 37.68 42.92 -16.43
C VAL A 164 39.06 43.55 -16.39
N LYS A 165 40.07 42.78 -15.97
CA LYS A 165 41.46 43.18 -16.15
C LYS A 165 41.77 43.14 -17.64
N VAL A 166 41.86 44.33 -18.25
CA VAL A 166 42.52 44.51 -19.55
C VAL A 166 43.99 44.14 -19.34
N ILE A 167 44.45 43.08 -20.00
CA ILE A 167 45.86 42.73 -20.07
C ILE A 167 46.39 43.50 -21.28
N GLU A 168 47.03 44.65 -21.06
CA GLU A 168 47.89 45.27 -22.08
C GLU A 168 49.24 44.53 -22.05
N GLY A 169 49.61 43.96 -23.20
CA GLY A 169 50.87 43.26 -23.39
C GLY A 169 51.43 43.55 -24.79
N VAL A 170 52.36 44.51 -24.81
CA VAL A 170 53.58 44.68 -25.64
C VAL A 170 53.51 44.30 -27.12
#